data_AF-A0A8D0L6I6-F1
#
_entry.id   AF-A0A8D0L6I6-F1
#
_cell.length_a   1.000
_cell.length_b   1.000
_cell.length_c   1.000
_cell.angle_alpha   90.00
_cell.angle_beta   90.00
_cell.angle_gamma   90.00
#
_symmetry.space_group_name_H-M   'P 1'
#
loop_
_entity.id
_entity.type
_entity.pdbx_description
1 polymer ?
#
loop_
_entity_poly.entity_id
_entity_poly.type
_entity_poly.pdbx_seq_one_letter_code
_entity_poly.pdbx_strand_id
1 'polypeptide(L)'
;EHLLHDTWETLRNSVPEVFQQFFHVGFQGEPGVYDGGLSQEFFTIIARELCAPETEIFRNFEESHLIWFPSKAPVMEDVYFLIGTLFGMALYNMKIAALPFPLALYKKMLNIQPTLK
;
A
#
# COMPACT_ATOMS: atom_id res chain seq x y z
N GLU A 1 13.14 10.99 -4.68
CA GLU A 1 11.98 11.76 -4.20
C GLU A 1 10.70 11.58 -5.03
N HIS A 2 10.46 10.42 -5.69
CA HIS A 2 9.24 10.21 -6.49
C HIS A 2 8.60 8.82 -6.31
N LEU A 3 8.86 8.13 -5.19
CA LEU A 3 8.53 6.71 -5.06
C LEU A 3 7.04 6.39 -5.29
N LEU A 4 6.12 7.11 -4.63
CA LEU A 4 4.69 6.90 -4.85
C LEU A 4 4.26 7.17 -6.28
N HIS A 5 4.73 8.26 -6.88
CA HIS A 5 4.40 8.62 -8.26
C HIS A 5 4.86 7.53 -9.24
N ASP A 6 6.13 7.13 -9.14
CA ASP A 6 6.75 6.11 -9.99
C ASP A 6 6.07 4.75 -9.80
N THR A 7 5.66 4.45 -8.57
CA THR A 7 4.88 3.25 -8.26
C THR A 7 3.53 3.27 -8.97
N TRP A 8 2.79 4.37 -8.92
CA TRP A 8 1.50 4.48 -9.62
C TRP A 8 1.64 4.34 -11.12
N GLU A 9 2.62 5.00 -11.72
CA GLU A 9 2.89 4.90 -13.15
C GLU A 9 3.27 3.46 -13.54
N THR A 10 4.13 2.81 -12.77
CA THR A 10 4.55 1.42 -13.01
C THR A 10 3.36 0.46 -12.93
N LEU A 11 2.53 0.57 -11.90
CA LEU A 11 1.37 -0.31 -11.73
C LEU A 11 0.33 -0.13 -12.84
N ARG A 12 0.09 1.11 -13.27
CA ARG A 12 -0.86 1.40 -14.38
C ARG A 12 -0.39 0.84 -15.72
N ASN A 13 0.91 0.84 -15.95
CA ASN A 13 1.51 0.36 -17.19
C ASN A 13 1.84 -1.14 -17.15
N SER A 14 1.57 -1.82 -16.03
CA SER A 14 1.83 -3.25 -15.84
C SER A 14 0.60 -4.10 -16.14
N VAL A 15 0.82 -5.32 -16.64
CA VAL A 15 -0.27 -6.30 -16.84
C VAL A 15 -0.51 -7.11 -15.56
N PRO A 16 -1.76 -7.50 -15.22
CA PRO A 16 -2.09 -8.12 -13.93
C PRO A 16 -1.25 -9.35 -13.55
N GLU A 17 -0.79 -10.11 -14.54
CA GLU A 17 0.00 -11.32 -14.35
C GLU A 17 1.35 -11.05 -13.67
N VAL A 18 1.90 -9.84 -13.78
CA VAL A 18 3.20 -9.51 -13.16
C VAL A 18 3.09 -9.32 -11.65
N PHE A 19 1.89 -9.02 -11.13
CA PHE A 19 1.69 -8.79 -9.69
C PHE A 19 1.74 -10.08 -8.86
N GLN A 20 1.70 -11.24 -9.52
CA GLN A 20 1.88 -12.56 -8.93
C GLN A 20 3.31 -13.10 -9.15
N GLN A 21 4.27 -12.24 -9.48
CA GLN A 21 5.67 -12.61 -9.62
C GLN A 21 6.49 -12.12 -8.42
N PHE A 22 7.69 -12.69 -8.27
CA PHE A 22 8.63 -12.23 -7.24
C PHE A 22 9.01 -10.77 -7.50
N PHE A 23 8.67 -9.91 -6.56
CA PHE A 23 8.89 -8.49 -6.63
C PHE A 23 10.31 -8.13 -6.19
N HIS A 24 11.09 -7.64 -7.15
CA HIS A 24 12.46 -7.21 -6.94
C HIS A 24 12.54 -5.69 -7.06
N VAL A 25 13.12 -5.06 -6.05
CA VAL A 25 13.37 -3.60 -6.04
C VAL A 25 14.86 -3.37 -6.22
N GLY A 26 15.21 -2.46 -7.13
CA GLY A 26 16.55 -1.90 -7.24
C GLY A 26 16.46 -0.39 -7.14
N PHE A 27 17.12 0.21 -6.14
CA PHE A 27 17.26 1.65 -6.07
C PHE A 27 18.42 2.11 -6.95
N GLN A 28 18.21 3.18 -7.71
CA GLN A 28 19.23 3.71 -8.60
C GLN A 28 20.46 4.15 -7.80
N GLY A 29 21.62 3.55 -8.08
CA GLY A 29 22.89 3.87 -7.44
C GLY A 29 23.22 3.04 -6.20
N GLU A 30 22.35 2.11 -5.78
CA GLU A 30 22.66 1.17 -4.69
C GLU A 30 23.14 -0.19 -5.23
N PRO A 31 24.18 -0.80 -4.63
CA PRO A 31 24.59 -2.15 -4.99
C PRO A 31 23.48 -3.12 -4.58
N GLY A 32 22.72 -3.59 -5.56
CA GLY A 32 21.58 -4.48 -5.36
C GLY A 32 22.01 -5.81 -4.74
N VAL A 33 21.82 -5.95 -3.43
CA VAL A 33 21.88 -7.25 -2.75
C VAL A 33 20.51 -7.90 -2.89
N TYR A 34 20.45 -9.05 -3.57
CA TYR A 34 19.21 -9.81 -3.80
C TYR A 34 18.79 -10.62 -2.57
N ASP A 35 18.74 -10.00 -1.39
CA ASP A 35 18.31 -10.64 -0.14
C ASP A 35 16.83 -10.34 0.21
N GLY A 36 16.17 -9.50 -0.60
CA GLY A 36 14.79 -9.09 -0.40
C GLY A 36 14.61 -8.01 0.69
N GLY A 37 15.70 -7.47 1.25
CA GLY A 37 15.69 -6.32 2.15
C GLY A 37 15.15 -5.07 1.46
N LEU A 38 15.59 -4.80 0.23
CA LEU A 38 15.11 -3.66 -0.56
C LEU A 38 13.60 -3.74 -0.86
N SER A 39 13.07 -4.94 -1.13
CA SER A 39 11.62 -5.13 -1.31
C SER A 39 10.86 -4.87 -0.01
N GLN A 40 11.40 -5.26 1.15
CA GLN A 40 10.77 -4.94 2.44
C GLN A 40 10.82 -3.43 2.74
N GLU A 41 11.94 -2.79 2.45
CA GLU A 41 12.11 -1.34 2.60
C GLU A 41 11.13 -0.56 1.72
N PHE A 42 10.96 -0.97 0.46
CA PHE A 42 9.96 -0.41 -0.45
C PHE A 42 8.55 -0.42 0.18
N PHE A 43 8.06 -1.57 0.63
CA PHE A 43 6.72 -1.65 1.24
C PHE A 43 6.61 -0.86 2.54
N THR A 44 7.70 -0.72 3.28
CA THR A 44 7.77 0.09 4.50
C THR A 44 7.64 1.58 4.17
N ILE A 45 8.38 2.07 3.18
CA ILE A 45 8.34 3.47 2.74
C ILE A 45 6.98 3.79 2.14
N ILE A 46 6.45 2.93 1.26
CA ILE A 46 5.12 3.10 0.65
C ILE A 46 4.03 3.18 1.73
N ALA A 47 4.02 2.26 2.70
CA ALA A 47 3.03 2.29 3.78
C ALA A 47 3.10 3.60 4.58
N ARG A 48 4.31 4.08 4.87
CA ARG A 48 4.54 5.35 5.56
C ARG A 48 4.03 6.54 4.75
N GLU A 49 4.37 6.61 3.46
CA GLU A 49 3.94 7.71 2.59
C GLU A 49 2.41 7.72 2.42
N LEU A 50 1.77 6.56 2.26
CA LEU A 50 0.31 6.46 2.20
C LEU A 50 -0.40 6.93 3.48
N CYS A 51 0.24 6.79 4.65
CA CYS A 51 -0.30 7.28 5.91
C CYS A 51 -0.03 8.78 6.14
N ALA A 52 0.85 9.40 5.34
CA ALA A 52 1.23 10.79 5.53
C ALA A 52 0.02 11.71 5.27
N PRO A 53 -0.31 12.62 6.19
CA PRO A 53 -1.47 13.52 6.08
C PRO A 53 -1.51 14.31 4.76
N GLU A 54 -0.34 14.63 4.21
CA GLU A 54 -0.14 15.41 2.99
C GLU A 54 -0.66 14.70 1.73
N THR A 55 -0.80 13.37 1.76
CA THR A 55 -1.30 12.62 0.60
C THR A 55 -2.82 12.69 0.46
N GLU A 56 -3.54 13.02 1.53
CA GLU A 56 -5.01 12.99 1.62
C GLU A 56 -5.67 11.65 1.22
N ILE A 57 -4.88 10.58 1.03
CA ILE A 57 -5.35 9.24 0.63
C ILE A 57 -6.16 8.61 1.77
N PHE A 58 -5.64 8.74 3.00
CA PHE A 58 -6.29 8.29 4.22
C PHE A 58 -6.37 9.42 5.24
N ARG A 59 -7.45 9.40 6.02
CA ARG A 59 -7.60 10.22 7.21
C ARG A 59 -6.99 9.51 8.41
N ASN A 60 -6.12 10.20 9.14
CA ASN A 60 -5.58 9.75 10.41
C ASN A 60 -6.52 10.13 11.58
N PHE A 61 -6.60 9.25 12.58
CA PHE A 61 -7.36 9.48 13.83
C PHE A 61 -6.40 9.44 15.01
N GLU A 62 -6.06 10.61 15.55
CA GLU A 62 -5.01 10.78 16.56
C GLU A 62 -5.21 9.92 17.81
N GLU A 63 -6.44 9.78 18.29
CA GLU A 63 -6.73 9.05 19.54
C GLU A 63 -6.48 7.56 19.43
N SER A 64 -6.60 7.00 18.23
CA SER A 64 -6.47 5.56 17.98
C SER A 64 -5.20 5.19 17.21
N HIS A 65 -4.52 6.18 16.63
CA HIS A 65 -3.44 6.03 15.66
C HIS A 65 -3.83 5.18 14.43
N LEU A 66 -5.14 5.06 14.16
CA LEU A 66 -5.65 4.33 13.01
C LEU A 66 -5.88 5.26 11.82
N ILE A 67 -5.95 4.65 10.64
CA ILE A 67 -6.31 5.30 9.40
C ILE A 67 -7.68 4.82 8.89
N TRP A 68 -8.39 5.70 8.17
CA TRP A 68 -9.62 5.34 7.46
C TRP A 68 -9.76 6.12 6.14
N PHE A 69 -10.65 5.66 5.28
CA PHE A 69 -11.01 6.34 4.05
C PHE A 69 -11.63 7.72 4.37
N PRO A 70 -11.27 8.78 3.62
CA PRO A 70 -11.91 10.08 3.72
C PRO A 70 -13.40 9.99 3.33
N SER A 71 -14.20 10.95 3.80
CA SER A 71 -15.62 11.05 3.43
C SER A 71 -15.85 11.56 2.02
N LYS A 72 -14.85 12.24 1.44
CA LYS A 72 -14.85 12.71 0.06
C LYS A 72 -14.23 11.64 -0.84
N ALA A 73 -14.70 11.57 -2.07
CA ALA A 73 -14.08 10.72 -3.08
C ALA A 73 -12.61 11.15 -3.31
N PRO A 74 -11.71 10.21 -3.59
CA PRO A 74 -10.33 10.54 -3.94
C PRO A 74 -10.28 11.32 -5.25
N VAL A 75 -9.30 12.21 -5.38
CA VAL A 75 -9.04 12.93 -6.65
C VAL A 75 -8.63 11.96 -7.77
N MET A 76 -7.92 10.89 -7.39
CA MET A 76 -7.46 9.83 -8.27
C MET A 76 -8.39 8.62 -8.15
N GLU A 77 -9.24 8.39 -9.15
CA GLU A 77 -10.33 7.40 -9.09
C GLU A 77 -9.85 5.95 -8.89
N ASP A 78 -8.66 5.61 -9.41
CA ASP A 78 -8.08 4.27 -9.35
C ASP A 78 -7.18 4.04 -8.11
N VAL A 79 -6.97 5.05 -7.26
CA VAL A 79 -5.96 4.99 -6.19
C VAL A 79 -6.16 3.82 -5.22
N TYR A 80 -7.40 3.53 -4.82
CA TYR A 80 -7.66 2.43 -3.89
C TYR A 80 -7.53 1.05 -4.53
N PHE A 81 -7.73 0.96 -5.86
CA PHE A 81 -7.42 -0.26 -6.60
C PHE A 81 -5.90 -0.49 -6.62
N LEU A 82 -5.12 0.55 -6.93
CA LEU A 82 -3.65 0.48 -6.93
C LEU A 82 -3.07 0.13 -5.55
N ILE A 83 -3.60 0.73 -4.49
CA ILE A 83 -3.24 0.41 -3.10
C ILE A 83 -3.58 -1.05 -2.76
N GLY A 84 -4.77 -1.52 -3.17
CA GLY A 84 -5.15 -2.93 -3.02
C GLY A 84 -4.20 -3.89 -3.73
N THR A 85 -3.79 -3.54 -4.97
CA THR A 85 -2.79 -4.29 -5.73
C THR A 85 -1.45 -4.33 -5.00
N LEU A 86 -0.96 -3.21 -4.46
CA LEU A 86 0.28 -3.17 -3.69
C LEU A 86 0.25 -4.08 -2.46
N PHE A 87 -0.87 -4.12 -1.73
CA PHE A 87 -0.97 -5.03 -0.58
C PHE A 87 -1.11 -6.49 -0.99
N GLY A 88 -1.77 -6.77 -2.12
CA GLY A 88 -1.74 -8.08 -2.75
C GLY A 88 -0.31 -8.52 -3.06
N MET A 89 0.48 -7.64 -3.67
CA MET A 89 1.89 -7.88 -3.98
C MET A 89 2.74 -8.09 -2.72
N ALA A 90 2.55 -7.27 -1.68
CA ALA A 90 3.23 -7.41 -0.40
C ALA A 90 2.93 -8.78 0.23
N LEU A 91 1.65 -9.17 0.28
CA LEU A 91 1.21 -10.45 0.82
C LEU A 91 1.80 -11.62 0.02
N TYR A 92 1.77 -11.56 -1.31
CA TYR A 92 2.34 -12.59 -2.18
C TYR A 92 3.85 -12.77 -1.98
N ASN A 93 4.56 -11.66 -1.78
CA ASN A 93 6.01 -11.64 -1.59
C ASN A 93 6.46 -11.83 -0.12
N MET A 94 5.53 -12.18 0.78
CA MET A 94 5.79 -12.34 2.22
C MET A 94 6.45 -11.10 2.84
N LYS A 95 6.02 -9.91 2.42
CA LYS A 95 6.50 -8.62 2.91
C LYS A 95 5.46 -7.94 3.78
N ILE A 96 5.94 -7.16 4.74
CA ILE A 96 5.09 -6.41 5.67
C ILE A 96 4.86 -5.00 5.08
N ALA A 97 3.59 -4.66 4.85
CA ALA A 97 3.14 -3.30 4.56
C ALA A 97 2.19 -2.86 5.68
N ALA A 98 2.74 -2.16 6.68
CA ALA A 98 2.02 -1.86 7.92
C ALA A 98 1.11 -0.63 7.77
N LEU A 99 -0.13 -0.86 7.35
CA LEU A 99 -1.20 0.14 7.42
C LEU A 99 -2.08 -0.08 8.65
N PRO A 100 -2.23 0.92 9.54
CA PRO A 100 -2.99 0.78 10.78
C PRO A 100 -4.50 0.92 10.54
N PHE A 101 -5.09 0.04 9.73
CA PHE A 101 -6.54 0.01 9.53
C PHE A 101 -7.25 -0.65 10.72
N PRO A 102 -8.50 -0.23 11.05
CA PRO A 102 -9.31 -0.95 12.01
C PRO A 102 -9.70 -2.34 11.48
N LEU A 103 -10.02 -3.24 12.43
CA LEU A 103 -10.51 -4.60 12.13
C LEU A 103 -11.70 -4.63 11.15
N ALA A 104 -12.50 -3.55 11.13
CA ALA A 104 -13.62 -3.40 10.21
C ALA A 104 -13.23 -3.54 8.73
N LEU A 105 -12.06 -3.06 8.31
CA LEU A 105 -11.60 -3.21 6.92
C LEU A 105 -11.38 -4.67 6.56
N TYR A 106 -10.62 -5.39 7.39
CA TYR A 106 -10.28 -6.80 7.12
C TYR A 106 -11.52 -7.68 7.13
N LYS A 107 -12.49 -7.41 8.02
CA LYS A 107 -13.80 -8.06 7.98
C LYS A 107 -14.52 -7.81 6.65
N LYS A 108 -14.56 -6.55 6.19
CA LYS A 108 -15.17 -6.19 4.91
C LYS A 108 -14.50 -6.92 3.74
N MET A 109 -13.17 -7.04 3.71
CA MET A 109 -12.43 -7.77 2.68
C MET A 109 -12.75 -9.27 2.65
N LEU A 110 -13.05 -9.85 3.81
CA LEU A 110 -13.46 -11.26 3.95
C LEU A 110 -14.97 -11.48 3.77
N ASN A 111 -15.72 -10.47 3.35
CA ASN A 111 -17.19 -10.49 3.28
C ASN A 111 -17.86 -10.83 4.64
N ILE A 112 -17.22 -10.45 5.75
CA ILE A 112 -17.76 -10.56 7.10
C ILE A 112 -18.37 -9.22 7.49
N GLN A 113 -19.63 -9.21 7.96
CA GLN A 113 -20.31 -7.99 8.39
C GLN A 113 -19.59 -7.35 9.60
N PRO A 114 -19.16 -6.07 9.50
CA PRO A 114 -18.62 -5.35 10.65
C PRO A 114 -19.71 -5.08 11.70
N THR A 115 -19.32 -5.09 12.97
CA THR A 115 -20.22 -4.83 14.11
C THR A 115 -19.62 -3.74 14.98
N LEU A 116 -20.45 -2.81 15.45
CA LEU A 116 -20.10 -1.92 16.56
C LEU A 116 -20.27 -2.74 17.83
N LYS A 117 -19.23 -2.85 18.65
CA LYS A 117 -19.34 -3.40 20.01
C LYS A 117 -19.35 -2.26 21.00
#